data_AF-A0AA43CQM2-F1
#
_entry.id   AF-A0AA43CQM2-F1
#
_cell.length_a   1.000
_cell.length_b   1.000
_cell.length_c   1.000
_cell.angle_alpha   90.00
_cell.angle_beta   90.00
_cell.angle_gamma   90.00
#
_symmetry.space_group_name_H-M   'P 1'
#
loop_
_entity.id
_entity.type
_entity.pdbx_description
1 polymer ?
#
loop_
_entity_poly.entity_id
_entity_poly.type
_entity_poly.pdbx_seq_one_letter_code
_entity_poly.pdbx_strand_id
1 'polypeptide(L)'
;MRFDIYKSAQKISMLFDQVPKQKLDQLAVELKIDLKVFSATASTREPDAKGLDEKLSVVLAALEREGQIGTADQPRSYFRGELPMIWGDLNLPSNAEDESSWIPRSIIFCGKTTNGTAIALVGSHRYLIGSDASQTATAFYIKPSTAFRIAAALESDIDPSDNIYLEGLIEPQWHESPVQQNLEFVAKTFLNLDGKIIGSPLYVALK
;
A
#
# COMPACT_ATOMS: atom_id res chain seq x y z
N MET A 1 15.37 9.06 -9.18
CA MET A 1 14.26 8.54 -10.01
C MET A 1 13.65 7.39 -9.24
N ARG A 2 12.32 7.35 -9.06
CA ARG A 2 11.64 6.31 -8.27
C ARG A 2 10.97 5.32 -9.22
N PHE A 3 11.14 4.02 -8.99
CA PHE A 3 10.52 2.96 -9.77
C PHE A 3 9.35 2.38 -8.97
N ASP A 4 8.18 2.98 -9.13
CA ASP A 4 6.98 2.57 -8.40
C ASP A 4 6.48 1.19 -8.88
N ILE A 5 6.23 0.29 -7.93
CA ILE A 5 5.55 -0.99 -8.15
C ILE A 5 4.05 -0.82 -7.90
N TYR A 6 3.69 0.00 -6.91
CA TYR A 6 2.32 0.23 -6.51
C TYR A 6 2.10 1.70 -6.16
N LYS A 7 0.97 2.28 -6.60
CA LYS A 7 0.60 3.66 -6.25
C LYS A 7 -0.92 3.85 -6.20
N SER A 8 -1.47 4.09 -5.01
CA SER A 8 -2.92 4.19 -4.82
C SER A 8 -3.46 5.57 -5.17
N ALA A 9 -3.82 5.77 -6.45
CA ALA A 9 -4.33 7.04 -6.95
C ALA A 9 -5.54 7.57 -6.16
N GLN A 10 -6.44 6.68 -5.73
CA GLN A 10 -7.61 7.05 -4.93
C GLN A 10 -7.22 7.53 -3.52
N LYS A 11 -6.38 6.79 -2.79
CA LYS A 11 -5.97 7.21 -1.44
C LYS A 11 -5.20 8.52 -1.48
N ILE A 12 -4.30 8.67 -2.46
CA ILE A 12 -3.52 9.89 -2.64
C ILE A 12 -4.45 11.07 -2.94
N SER A 13 -5.40 10.92 -3.85
CA SER A 13 -6.35 12.00 -4.17
C SER A 13 -7.23 12.36 -2.97
N MET A 14 -7.80 11.36 -2.28
CA MET A 14 -8.61 11.59 -1.09
C MET A 14 -7.85 12.31 0.04
N LEU A 15 -6.57 11.98 0.26
CA LEU A 15 -5.76 12.66 1.26
C LEU A 15 -5.36 14.06 0.82
N PHE A 16 -5.05 14.24 -0.46
CA PHE A 16 -4.75 15.54 -1.03
C PHE A 16 -5.92 16.52 -0.87
N ASP A 17 -7.14 16.08 -1.16
CA ASP A 17 -8.37 16.88 -1.03
C ASP A 17 -8.68 17.26 0.43
N GLN A 18 -8.11 16.55 1.40
CA GLN A 18 -8.23 16.86 2.83
C GLN A 18 -7.17 17.86 3.33
N VAL A 19 -6.14 18.19 2.54
CA VAL A 19 -5.13 19.17 2.95
C VAL A 19 -5.70 20.58 2.82
N PRO A 20 -5.76 21.38 3.90
CA PRO A 20 -6.24 22.75 3.85
C PRO A 20 -5.49 23.59 2.81
N LYS A 21 -6.21 24.43 2.03
CA LYS A 21 -5.63 25.25 0.96
C LYS A 21 -4.41 26.08 1.40
N GLN A 22 -4.46 26.68 2.58
CA GLN A 22 -3.34 27.44 3.14
C GLN A 22 -2.07 26.60 3.32
N LYS A 23 -2.22 25.32 3.70
CA LYS A 23 -1.10 24.38 3.81
C LYS A 23 -0.63 23.92 2.43
N LEU A 24 -1.55 23.72 1.47
CA LEU A 24 -1.21 23.39 0.09
C LEU A 24 -0.34 24.47 -0.56
N ASP A 25 -0.70 25.75 -0.41
CA ASP A 25 0.06 26.87 -0.97
C ASP A 25 1.48 26.93 -0.41
N GLN A 26 1.64 26.71 0.91
CA GLN A 26 2.96 26.64 1.55
C GLN A 26 3.78 25.45 1.04
N LEU A 27 3.18 24.27 1.01
CA LEU A 27 3.85 23.04 0.57
C LEU A 27 4.25 23.10 -0.92
N ALA A 28 3.43 23.72 -1.77
CA ALA A 28 3.75 23.89 -3.17
C ALA A 28 4.98 24.77 -3.40
N VAL A 29 5.11 25.87 -2.63
CA VAL A 29 6.30 26.72 -2.68
C VAL A 29 7.55 25.96 -2.23
N GLU A 30 7.45 25.22 -1.12
CA GLU A 30 8.57 24.45 -0.57
C GLU A 30 9.02 23.33 -1.52
N LEU A 31 8.06 22.60 -2.10
CA LEU A 31 8.32 21.48 -3.00
C LEU A 31 8.57 21.94 -4.45
N LYS A 32 8.46 23.24 -4.75
CA LYS A 32 8.57 23.83 -6.10
C LYS A 32 7.59 23.21 -7.11
N ILE A 33 6.36 22.96 -6.67
CA ILE A 33 5.30 22.35 -7.46
C ILE A 33 4.35 23.45 -7.99
N ASP A 34 3.93 23.35 -9.25
CA ASP A 34 2.92 24.25 -9.82
C ASP A 34 1.49 23.79 -9.47
N LEU A 35 0.83 24.51 -8.56
CA LEU A 35 -0.54 24.21 -8.15
C LEU A 35 -1.59 24.31 -9.27
N LYS A 36 -1.26 24.98 -10.39
CA LYS A 36 -2.18 25.09 -11.54
C LYS A 36 -2.51 23.72 -12.13
N VAL A 37 -1.60 22.76 -12.04
CA VAL A 37 -1.78 21.37 -12.50
C VAL A 37 -2.91 20.67 -11.72
N PHE A 38 -3.21 21.11 -10.50
CA PHE A 38 -4.22 20.50 -9.61
C PHE A 38 -5.61 21.11 -9.75
N SER A 39 -5.71 22.30 -10.35
CA SER A 39 -6.98 23.05 -10.46
C SER A 39 -7.91 22.53 -11.57
N ALA A 40 -7.44 21.60 -12.41
CA ALA A 40 -8.14 21.09 -13.56
C ALA A 40 -8.38 19.57 -13.49
N THR A 41 -9.21 19.08 -12.56
CA THR A 41 -9.72 17.70 -12.69
C THR A 41 -11.02 17.45 -11.91
N ALA A 42 -12.11 18.03 -12.42
CA ALA A 42 -13.47 17.50 -12.24
C ALA A 42 -13.96 16.76 -13.50
N SER A 43 -13.04 16.41 -14.41
CA SER A 43 -13.34 15.66 -15.62
C SER A 43 -12.72 14.27 -15.52
N THR A 44 -13.53 13.28 -15.85
CA THR A 44 -13.44 11.82 -15.68
C THR A 44 -12.23 11.10 -16.30
N ARG A 45 -11.10 11.78 -16.51
CA ARG A 45 -9.85 11.16 -16.98
C ARG A 45 -8.97 10.78 -15.80
N GLU A 46 -8.38 9.59 -15.86
CA GLU A 46 -7.36 9.16 -14.91
C GLU A 46 -6.27 10.25 -14.80
N PRO A 47 -5.83 10.59 -13.57
CA PRO A 47 -4.82 11.62 -13.39
C PRO A 47 -3.54 11.23 -14.11
N ASP A 48 -2.99 12.16 -14.88
CA ASP A 48 -1.66 12.03 -15.49
C ASP A 48 -0.63 11.60 -14.43
N ALA A 49 0.29 10.70 -14.79
CA ALA A 49 1.28 10.14 -13.88
C ALA A 49 2.08 11.23 -13.15
N LYS A 50 2.40 12.32 -13.86
CA LYS A 50 3.08 13.49 -13.30
C LYS A 50 2.24 14.17 -12.20
N GLY A 51 0.95 14.37 -12.43
CA GLY A 51 0.06 15.00 -11.45
C GLY A 51 -0.13 14.14 -10.21
N LEU A 52 -0.09 12.81 -10.34
CA LEU A 52 -0.20 11.91 -9.21
C LEU A 52 1.05 11.92 -8.32
N ASP A 53 2.26 12.03 -8.90
CA ASP A 53 3.51 12.14 -8.14
C ASP A 53 3.61 13.46 -7.36
N GLU A 54 3.15 14.55 -7.96
CA GLU A 54 3.10 15.85 -7.29
C GLU A 54 2.08 15.81 -6.13
N LYS A 55 0.88 15.23 -6.33
CA LYS A 55 -0.09 14.99 -5.23
C LYS A 55 0.51 14.15 -4.12
N LEU A 56 1.18 13.05 -4.46
CA LEU A 56 1.82 12.18 -3.47
C LEU A 56 2.87 12.94 -2.66
N SER A 57 3.71 13.75 -3.31
CA SER A 57 4.74 14.55 -2.64
C SER A 57 4.14 15.52 -1.63
N VAL A 58 3.06 16.21 -2.01
CA VAL A 58 2.33 17.12 -1.11
C VAL A 58 1.69 16.37 0.06
N VAL A 59 1.04 15.22 -0.20
CA VAL A 59 0.43 14.38 0.84
C VAL A 59 1.49 13.90 1.84
N LEU A 60 2.61 13.37 1.36
CA LEU A 60 3.68 12.89 2.24
C LEU A 60 4.25 14.02 3.09
N ALA A 61 4.49 15.20 2.51
CA ALA A 61 4.98 16.36 3.24
C ALA A 61 3.98 16.88 4.28
N ALA A 62 2.68 16.89 3.97
CA ALA A 62 1.62 17.24 4.91
C ALA A 62 1.57 16.26 6.10
N LEU A 63 1.58 14.95 5.82
CA LEU A 63 1.58 13.90 6.84
C LEU A 63 2.83 13.95 7.72
N GLU A 64 4.01 14.22 7.14
CA GLU A 64 5.26 14.37 7.89
C GLU A 64 5.22 15.58 8.82
N ARG A 65 4.77 16.74 8.32
CA ARG A 65 4.67 17.98 9.10
C ARG A 65 3.74 17.85 10.30
N GLU A 66 2.69 17.05 10.16
CA GLU A 66 1.76 16.74 11.25
C GLU A 66 2.25 15.62 12.18
N GLY A 67 3.46 15.07 11.92
CA GLY A 67 4.02 13.97 12.68
C GLY A 67 3.18 12.70 12.59
N GLN A 68 2.44 12.49 11.50
CA GLN A 68 1.57 11.34 11.32
C GLN A 68 2.31 10.10 10.79
N ILE A 69 3.51 10.27 10.23
CA ILE A 69 4.34 9.18 9.72
C ILE A 69 5.33 8.74 10.81
N GLY A 70 5.24 7.47 11.21
CA GLY A 70 6.23 6.78 12.04
C GLY A 70 7.19 5.93 11.21
N THR A 71 8.04 5.18 11.88
CA THR A 71 8.90 4.16 11.25
C THR A 71 8.22 2.80 11.25
N ALA A 72 8.79 1.85 10.51
CA ALA A 72 8.39 0.45 10.52
C ALA A 72 8.46 -0.20 11.93
N ASP A 73 9.35 0.26 12.82
CA ASP A 73 9.44 -0.25 14.19
C ASP A 73 8.58 0.56 15.19
N GLN A 74 8.25 1.80 14.84
CA GLN A 74 7.46 2.70 15.68
C GLN A 74 6.35 3.35 14.83
N PRO A 75 5.35 2.56 14.39
CA PRO A 75 4.32 3.04 13.49
C PRO A 75 3.42 4.07 14.19
N ARG A 76 2.95 5.04 13.40
CA ARG A 76 1.92 6.01 13.82
C ARG A 76 0.64 5.78 13.01
N SER A 77 -0.13 6.82 12.74
CA SER A 77 -1.26 6.79 11.79
C SER A 77 -0.84 6.29 10.41
N TYR A 78 0.39 6.62 10.00
CA TYR A 78 1.10 6.10 8.85
C TYR A 78 2.48 5.63 9.29
N PHE A 79 3.12 4.82 8.48
CA PHE A 79 4.49 4.41 8.70
C PHE A 79 5.23 4.29 7.38
N ARG A 80 6.53 4.55 7.43
CA ARG A 80 7.46 4.35 6.32
C ARG A 80 8.43 3.24 6.64
N GLY A 81 8.85 2.53 5.60
CA GLY A 81 9.83 1.48 5.72
C GLY A 81 10.64 1.35 4.45
N GLU A 82 11.82 0.78 4.64
CA GLU A 82 12.68 0.29 3.59
C GLU A 82 13.21 -1.06 4.07
N LEU A 83 12.78 -2.12 3.40
CA LEU A 83 13.20 -3.47 3.77
C LEU A 83 13.13 -4.43 2.58
N PRO A 84 13.85 -5.55 2.65
CA PRO A 84 13.63 -6.68 1.76
C PRO A 84 12.19 -7.19 1.94
N MET A 85 11.43 -7.21 0.85
CA MET A 85 10.05 -7.67 0.84
C MET A 85 9.82 -8.63 -0.32
N ILE A 86 8.93 -9.58 -0.09
CA ILE A 86 8.27 -10.37 -1.12
C ILE A 86 6.89 -9.78 -1.37
N TRP A 87 6.33 -9.97 -2.55
CA TRP A 87 4.99 -9.47 -2.84
C TRP A 87 4.29 -10.26 -3.92
N GLY A 88 2.98 -10.43 -3.82
CA GLY A 88 2.21 -11.25 -4.74
C GLY A 88 0.71 -11.11 -4.55
N ASP A 89 -0.05 -11.82 -5.38
CA ASP A 89 -1.51 -11.80 -5.30
C ASP A 89 -2.00 -12.37 -3.97
N LEU A 90 -2.95 -11.67 -3.36
CA LEU A 90 -3.65 -12.07 -2.15
C LEU A 90 -5.04 -12.60 -2.54
N ASN A 91 -5.17 -13.92 -2.57
CA ASN A 91 -6.40 -14.64 -2.76
C ASN A 91 -7.11 -14.83 -1.42
N LEU A 92 -8.12 -13.99 -1.17
CA LEU A 92 -9.01 -14.18 -0.03
C LEU A 92 -10.12 -15.15 -0.43
N PRO A 93 -10.41 -16.20 0.37
CA PRO A 93 -11.49 -17.12 0.05
C PRO A 93 -12.81 -16.35 -0.07
N SER A 94 -13.51 -16.60 -1.18
CA SER A 94 -14.87 -16.14 -1.36
C SER A 94 -15.77 -16.86 -0.39
N ASN A 95 -16.49 -16.10 0.44
CA ASN A 95 -17.62 -16.65 1.19
C ASN A 95 -18.84 -16.86 0.27
N ALA A 96 -18.75 -16.54 -1.02
CA ALA A 96 -19.84 -16.79 -1.95
C ALA A 96 -19.73 -18.22 -2.48
N GLU A 97 -20.80 -19.00 -2.31
CA GLU A 97 -21.08 -20.27 -3.01
C GLU A 97 -21.19 -20.10 -4.54
N ASP A 98 -20.84 -18.91 -5.05
CA ASP A 98 -20.99 -18.49 -6.43
C ASP A 98 -19.60 -18.07 -6.95
N GLU A 99 -18.97 -18.97 -7.71
CA GLU A 99 -17.70 -18.75 -8.41
C GLU A 99 -17.73 -17.52 -9.33
N SER A 100 -18.92 -16.97 -9.63
CA SER A 100 -19.11 -15.78 -10.45
C SER A 100 -19.00 -14.44 -9.69
N SER A 101 -18.86 -14.47 -8.35
CA SER A 101 -18.62 -13.26 -7.57
C SER A 101 -17.17 -12.81 -7.71
N TRP A 102 -16.93 -11.90 -8.65
CA TRP A 102 -15.66 -11.20 -8.86
C TRP A 102 -15.15 -10.58 -7.55
N ILE A 103 -14.31 -11.30 -6.82
CA ILE A 103 -13.59 -10.71 -5.70
C ILE A 103 -12.51 -9.80 -6.30
N PRO A 104 -12.48 -8.51 -5.94
CA PRO A 104 -11.39 -7.64 -6.38
C PRO A 104 -10.06 -8.20 -5.90
N ARG A 105 -9.16 -8.46 -6.86
CA ARG A 105 -7.82 -8.96 -6.59
C ARG A 105 -7.08 -7.98 -5.69
N SER A 106 -6.47 -8.52 -4.64
CA SER A 106 -5.62 -7.78 -3.73
C SER A 106 -4.17 -8.18 -3.96
N ILE A 107 -3.25 -7.29 -3.64
CA ILE A 107 -1.81 -7.57 -3.62
C ILE A 107 -1.34 -7.44 -2.18
N ILE A 108 -0.43 -8.31 -1.77
CA ILE A 108 0.23 -8.25 -0.46
C ILE A 108 1.74 -8.07 -0.64
N PHE A 109 2.34 -7.21 0.17
CA PHE A 109 3.79 -7.07 0.32
C PHE A 109 4.15 -7.49 1.75
N CYS A 110 5.04 -8.46 1.91
CA CYS A 110 5.46 -8.99 3.20
C CYS A 110 6.97 -8.84 3.41
N GLY A 111 7.37 -8.50 4.63
CA GLY A 111 8.79 -8.47 5.01
C GLY A 111 8.97 -8.35 6.53
N LYS A 112 10.22 -8.34 6.98
CA LYS A 112 10.58 -8.18 8.40
C LYS A 112 11.62 -7.07 8.54
N THR A 113 11.46 -6.25 9.58
CA THR A 113 12.47 -5.24 9.97
C THR A 113 13.70 -5.92 10.57
N THR A 114 14.79 -5.16 10.75
CA THR A 114 16.00 -5.65 11.43
C THR A 114 15.75 -6.04 12.89
N ASN A 115 14.71 -5.49 13.54
CA ASN A 115 14.32 -5.83 14.91
C ASN A 115 13.32 -6.99 14.97
N GLY A 116 12.97 -7.60 13.83
CA GLY A 116 12.05 -8.73 13.78
C GLY A 116 10.57 -8.37 13.64
N THR A 117 10.20 -7.08 13.62
CA THR A 117 8.81 -6.65 13.37
C THR A 117 8.37 -7.12 11.98
N ALA A 118 7.34 -7.97 11.92
CA ALA A 118 6.76 -8.46 10.68
C ALA A 118 5.77 -7.44 10.09
N ILE A 119 5.83 -7.24 8.78
CA ILE A 119 5.03 -6.24 8.07
C ILE A 119 4.28 -6.91 6.93
N ALA A 120 2.98 -6.65 6.84
CA ALA A 120 2.14 -6.96 5.70
C ALA A 120 1.44 -5.69 5.19
N LEU A 121 1.67 -5.34 3.93
CA LEU A 121 0.99 -4.24 3.26
C LEU A 121 0.02 -4.82 2.26
N VAL A 122 -1.27 -4.52 2.42
CA VAL A 122 -2.29 -5.04 1.52
C VAL A 122 -2.91 -3.90 0.73
N GLY A 123 -2.83 -4.03 -0.59
CA GLY A 123 -3.31 -3.07 -1.57
C GLY A 123 -4.30 -3.71 -2.54
N SER A 124 -4.96 -2.87 -3.34
CA SER A 124 -5.79 -3.36 -4.44
C SER A 124 -4.92 -3.54 -5.70
N HIS A 125 -5.07 -4.67 -6.39
CA HIS A 125 -4.30 -5.00 -7.60
C HIS A 125 -4.38 -3.91 -8.68
N ARG A 126 -5.49 -3.15 -8.75
CA ARG A 126 -5.68 -2.04 -9.71
C ARG A 126 -4.64 -0.92 -9.61
N TYR A 127 -3.95 -0.82 -8.48
CA TYR A 127 -2.93 0.21 -8.23
C TYR A 127 -1.51 -0.33 -8.41
N LEU A 128 -1.38 -1.60 -8.80
CA LEU A 128 -0.13 -2.17 -9.26
C LEU A 128 0.22 -1.56 -10.62
N ILE A 129 1.44 -1.06 -10.76
CA ILE A 129 1.94 -0.49 -12.00
C ILE A 129 2.06 -1.61 -13.04
N GLY A 130 1.48 -1.40 -14.22
CA GLY A 130 1.38 -2.41 -15.26
C GLY A 130 0.15 -3.33 -15.17
N SER A 131 -0.75 -3.12 -14.20
CA SER A 131 -2.04 -3.83 -14.16
C SER A 131 -3.05 -3.27 -15.16
N ASP A 132 -3.91 -4.14 -15.69
CA ASP A 132 -4.98 -3.74 -16.60
C ASP A 132 -6.06 -2.91 -15.86
N ALA A 133 -6.31 -1.70 -16.37
CA ALA A 133 -7.26 -0.74 -15.80
C ALA A 133 -8.75 -1.19 -15.82
N SER A 134 -9.06 -2.33 -16.45
CA SER A 134 -10.42 -2.88 -16.54
C SER A 134 -10.94 -3.46 -15.23
N GLN A 135 -10.09 -3.64 -14.22
CA GLN A 135 -10.53 -4.11 -12.91
C GLN A 135 -11.29 -3.01 -12.17
N THR A 136 -12.59 -3.26 -11.94
CA THR A 136 -13.47 -2.30 -11.28
C THR A 136 -12.99 -2.03 -9.86
N ALA A 137 -12.82 -0.76 -9.55
CA ALA A 137 -12.44 -0.30 -8.23
C ALA A 137 -13.55 -0.59 -7.22
N THR A 138 -13.43 -1.67 -6.47
CA THR A 138 -14.09 -1.73 -5.18
C THR A 138 -13.07 -1.28 -4.15
N ALA A 139 -13.45 -0.27 -3.36
CA ALA A 139 -12.69 0.12 -2.18
C ALA A 139 -12.77 -1.04 -1.19
N PHE A 140 -11.90 -2.03 -1.37
CA PHE A 140 -11.87 -3.17 -0.48
C PHE A 140 -11.19 -2.73 0.80
N TYR A 141 -12.01 -2.51 1.82
CA TYR A 141 -11.52 -2.45 3.17
C TYR A 141 -11.22 -3.88 3.61
N ILE A 142 -10.00 -4.13 4.05
CA ILE A 142 -9.65 -5.41 4.67
C ILE A 142 -10.55 -5.54 5.89
N LYS A 143 -11.44 -6.52 5.88
CA LYS A 143 -12.28 -6.80 7.05
C LYS A 143 -11.35 -7.10 8.24
N PRO A 144 -11.68 -6.66 9.46
CA PRO A 144 -10.85 -6.93 10.64
C PRO A 144 -10.48 -8.42 10.78
N SER A 145 -11.42 -9.34 10.50
CA SER A 145 -11.16 -10.78 10.49
C SER A 145 -10.08 -11.20 9.49
N THR A 146 -10.04 -10.60 8.31
CA THR A 146 -8.97 -10.83 7.32
C THR A 146 -7.63 -10.30 7.84
N ALA A 147 -7.61 -9.11 8.45
CA ALA A 147 -6.39 -8.57 9.06
C ALA A 147 -5.86 -9.50 10.16
N PHE A 148 -6.73 -10.02 11.04
CA PHE A 148 -6.30 -10.99 12.06
C PHE A 148 -5.79 -12.30 11.45
N ARG A 149 -6.38 -12.80 10.37
CA ARG A 149 -5.87 -13.98 9.65
C ARG A 149 -4.47 -13.75 9.08
N ILE A 150 -4.22 -12.58 8.50
CA ILE A 150 -2.89 -12.20 8.01
C ILE A 150 -1.90 -12.09 9.18
N ALA A 151 -2.31 -11.46 10.29
CA ALA A 151 -1.45 -11.33 11.47
C ALA A 151 -1.09 -12.70 12.07
N ALA A 152 -2.04 -13.63 12.13
CA ALA A 152 -1.80 -15.01 12.57
C ALA A 152 -0.90 -15.76 11.59
N ALA A 153 -1.06 -15.56 10.28
CA ALA A 153 -0.15 -16.15 9.30
C ALA A 153 1.29 -15.64 9.48
N LEU A 154 1.50 -14.38 9.85
CA LEU A 154 2.83 -13.84 10.16
C LEU A 154 3.47 -14.40 11.46
N GLU A 155 2.76 -15.19 12.28
CA GLU A 155 3.29 -15.77 13.55
C GLU A 155 4.22 -16.96 13.37
N SER A 156 4.20 -17.62 12.21
CA SER A 156 5.08 -18.75 12.05
C SER A 156 6.52 -18.26 11.81
N ASP A 157 7.48 -18.82 12.55
CA ASP A 157 8.93 -18.72 12.27
C ASP A 157 9.32 -19.36 10.93
N ILE A 158 8.33 -19.82 10.20
CA ILE A 158 8.42 -20.36 8.87
C ILE A 158 8.66 -19.17 7.93
N ASP A 159 9.65 -19.31 7.05
CA ASP A 159 9.86 -18.38 5.94
C ASP A 159 8.49 -18.12 5.28
N PRO A 160 8.09 -16.88 4.98
CA PRO A 160 6.87 -16.63 4.22
C PRO A 160 6.72 -17.51 2.96
N SER A 161 7.82 -18.03 2.39
CA SER A 161 7.81 -19.05 1.32
C SER A 161 7.33 -20.43 1.74
N ASP A 162 7.46 -20.80 3.02
CA ASP A 162 7.26 -22.15 3.54
C ASP A 162 5.96 -22.25 4.38
N ASN A 163 5.23 -21.14 4.53
CA ASN A 163 4.09 -21.02 5.42
C ASN A 163 2.77 -21.43 4.75
N ILE A 164 2.31 -22.63 5.09
CA ILE A 164 1.09 -23.29 4.60
C ILE A 164 -0.19 -22.44 4.79
N TYR A 165 -0.22 -21.52 5.78
CA TYR A 165 -1.34 -20.60 5.95
C TYR A 165 -1.30 -19.39 5.00
N LEU A 166 -0.11 -19.02 4.52
CA LEU A 166 0.07 -18.09 3.41
C LEU A 166 -0.10 -18.81 2.05
N GLU A 167 0.21 -20.10 1.91
CA GLU A 167 -0.06 -20.88 0.67
C GLU A 167 -1.55 -20.92 0.29
N GLY A 168 -2.46 -20.80 1.28
CA GLY A 168 -3.90 -20.68 1.03
C GLY A 168 -4.40 -19.25 0.79
N LEU A 169 -3.56 -18.23 1.00
CA LEU A 169 -3.89 -16.80 0.87
C LEU A 169 -3.09 -16.10 -0.24
N ILE A 170 -1.94 -16.64 -0.64
CA ILE A 170 -1.06 -16.16 -1.69
C ILE A 170 -0.97 -17.30 -2.70
N GLU A 171 -1.31 -17.05 -3.95
CA GLU A 171 -1.44 -18.11 -4.95
C GLU A 171 -0.12 -18.88 -5.15
N PRO A 172 -0.10 -20.22 -5.32
CA PRO A 172 1.12 -21.05 -5.36
C PRO A 172 2.04 -20.86 -6.56
N GLN A 173 1.97 -19.75 -7.29
CA GLN A 173 2.86 -19.52 -8.44
C GLN A 173 4.33 -19.28 -8.04
N TRP A 174 4.64 -19.34 -6.73
CA TRP A 174 5.96 -19.06 -6.12
C TRP A 174 6.79 -20.31 -5.84
N HIS A 175 6.74 -21.32 -6.72
CA HIS A 175 7.50 -22.57 -6.56
C HIS A 175 9.02 -22.46 -6.76
N GLU A 176 9.56 -21.26 -6.97
CA GLU A 176 11.00 -20.98 -6.95
C GLU A 176 11.21 -19.76 -6.05
N SER A 177 12.07 -19.88 -5.03
CA SER A 177 12.26 -18.94 -3.91
C SER A 177 11.88 -17.48 -4.25
N PRO A 178 10.88 -16.89 -3.56
CA PRO A 178 10.41 -15.55 -3.90
C PRO A 178 11.58 -14.57 -3.81
N VAL A 179 11.90 -13.91 -4.93
CA VAL A 179 12.99 -12.93 -4.99
C VAL A 179 12.62 -11.79 -4.05
N GLN A 180 13.33 -11.70 -2.92
CA GLN A 180 13.23 -10.53 -2.05
C GLN A 180 13.74 -9.31 -2.79
N GLN A 181 12.92 -8.26 -2.82
CA GLN A 181 13.27 -6.98 -3.40
C GLN A 181 13.37 -5.94 -2.29
N ASN A 182 14.37 -5.07 -2.35
CA ASN A 182 14.44 -3.95 -1.43
C ASN A 182 13.39 -2.92 -1.84
N LEU A 183 12.35 -2.79 -1.02
CA LEU A 183 11.23 -1.90 -1.29
C LEU A 183 11.21 -0.75 -0.30
N GLU A 184 11.01 0.46 -0.81
CA GLU A 184 10.59 1.61 -0.01
C GLU A 184 9.08 1.80 -0.08
N PHE A 185 8.46 2.22 1.01
CA PHE A 185 7.02 2.45 1.05
C PHE A 185 6.59 3.47 2.12
N VAL A 186 5.39 3.99 1.92
CA VAL A 186 4.59 4.64 2.98
C VAL A 186 3.21 4.01 2.98
N ALA A 187 2.75 3.59 4.15
CA ALA A 187 1.47 2.92 4.34
C ALA A 187 0.66 3.52 5.49
N LYS A 188 -0.66 3.45 5.37
CA LYS A 188 -1.59 3.69 6.47
C LYS A 188 -1.53 2.49 7.42
N THR A 189 -1.36 2.72 8.71
CA THR A 189 -1.45 1.64 9.71
C THR A 189 -2.90 1.24 9.89
N PHE A 190 -3.20 -0.06 9.78
CA PHE A 190 -4.51 -0.63 10.07
C PHE A 190 -4.53 -1.43 11.36
N LEU A 191 -3.49 -2.24 11.57
CA LEU A 191 -3.35 -3.07 12.76
C LEU A 191 -1.88 -3.03 13.21
N ASN A 192 -1.68 -2.87 14.50
CA ASN A 192 -0.37 -2.96 15.14
C ASN A 192 -0.54 -3.87 16.37
N LEU A 193 -0.01 -5.07 16.28
CA LEU A 193 0.03 -6.06 17.34
C LEU A 193 1.49 -6.30 17.70
N ASP A 194 1.77 -6.80 18.90
CA ASP A 194 3.13 -7.03 19.38
C ASP A 194 4.01 -7.73 18.32
N GLY A 195 4.99 -6.99 17.77
CA GLY A 195 5.88 -7.43 16.70
C GLY A 195 5.29 -7.55 15.28
N LYS A 196 4.07 -7.08 15.01
CA LYS A 196 3.37 -7.22 13.71
C LYS A 196 2.59 -5.98 13.30
N ILE A 197 2.77 -5.57 12.05
CA ILE A 197 2.09 -4.42 11.48
C ILE A 197 1.39 -4.82 10.19
N ILE A 198 0.09 -4.50 10.12
CA ILE A 198 -0.67 -4.57 8.87
C ILE A 198 -1.03 -3.16 8.47
N GLY A 199 -0.72 -2.83 7.23
CA GLY A 199 -1.04 -1.54 6.65
C GLY A 199 -1.62 -1.63 5.26
N SER A 200 -1.98 -0.47 4.73
CA SER A 200 -2.30 -0.34 3.31
C SER A 200 -1.45 0.72 2.64
N PRO A 201 -0.76 0.37 1.55
CA PRO A 201 0.20 1.26 0.95
C PRO A 201 -0.48 2.47 0.29
N LEU A 202 0.16 3.63 0.43
CA LEU A 202 -0.02 4.78 -0.45
C LEU A 202 0.82 4.57 -1.71
N TYR A 203 2.08 4.16 -1.53
CA TYR A 203 2.97 3.72 -2.59
C TYR A 203 3.92 2.63 -2.10
N VAL A 204 4.47 1.87 -3.04
CA VAL A 204 5.61 0.95 -2.88
C VAL A 204 6.50 1.10 -4.10
N ALA A 205 7.81 1.21 -3.92
CA ALA A 205 8.78 1.37 -5.00
C ALA A 205 10.06 0.57 -4.76
N LEU A 206 10.76 0.23 -5.84
CA LEU A 206 12.08 -0.38 -5.78
C LEU A 206 13.12 0.63 -5.27
N LYS A 207 14.06 0.14 -4.45
CA LYS A 207 15.23 0.90 -4.01
C LYS A 207 16.52 0.40 -4.63
#